data_AF-A0A7W9N1P6-F1
#
_entry.id   AF-A0A7W9N1P6-F1
#
_cell.length_a   1.000
_cell.length_b   1.000
_cell.length_c   1.000
_cell.angle_alpha   90.00
_cell.angle_beta   90.00
_cell.angle_gamma   90.00
#
_symmetry.space_group_name_H-M   'P 1'
#
loop_
_entity.id
_entity.type
_entity.pdbx_description
1 polymer ?
#
loop_
_entity_poly.entity_id
_entity_poly.type
_entity_poly.pdbx_seq_one_letter_code
_entity_poly.pdbx_strand_id
1 'polypeptide(L)'
;MAPSSLPRRSVLAAGGTGLALLLAACSTGPAGGGSSSSSSAADGSPSASGDAAAFPRTIEHVYGTTEIPAAPTRVATVSWVNQDVALALGVVPVGMAAVEFGGNAEKSTDWFDAALEKVEGAERPVTWSEAAGIDAEAVASVRPDVILAAYSGLTREDYDRLSKIAPVVAYPEDVPAFGTPWQQSTRMIGQALGKDAEAEALVEDVEGRIAAAAQKHPASRTPPSSTAPWTPPPRTRSASTPSWTTARASSSRSA
;
A
#
# COMPACT_ATOMS: atom_id res chain seq x y z
N MET A 1 -39.67 34.84 33.78
CA MET A 1 -40.71 33.83 34.03
C MET A 1 -40.08 32.46 33.79
N ALA A 2 -39.42 31.94 34.81
CA ALA A 2 -39.12 30.51 34.96
C ALA A 2 -40.09 29.97 36.03
N PRO A 3 -40.12 28.67 36.38
CA PRO A 3 -39.77 27.45 35.66
C PRO A 3 -40.94 26.43 35.76
N SER A 4 -40.86 25.29 35.07
CA SER A 4 -41.63 24.12 35.49
C SER A 4 -40.83 22.85 35.24
N SER A 5 -40.35 22.31 36.36
CA SER A 5 -39.56 21.10 36.57
C SER A 5 -40.45 19.96 37.08
N LEU A 6 -39.84 18.75 37.12
CA LEU A 6 -40.15 17.54 37.93
C LEU A 6 -40.90 16.39 37.18
N PRO A 7 -40.83 15.12 37.67
CA PRO A 7 -39.72 14.40 38.32
C PRO A 7 -39.57 12.88 37.96
N ARG A 8 -38.36 12.35 38.21
CA ARG A 8 -37.94 11.07 38.87
C ARG A 8 -38.70 9.72 38.69
N ARG A 9 -37.85 8.66 38.82
CA ARG A 9 -38.06 7.28 39.38
C ARG A 9 -38.45 6.18 38.36
N SER A 10 -37.91 4.95 38.36
CA SER A 10 -37.17 4.15 39.36
C SER A 10 -36.40 2.98 38.72
N VAL A 11 -35.43 2.48 39.49
CA VAL A 11 -34.63 1.24 39.44
C VAL A 11 -35.46 -0.06 39.45
N LEU A 12 -34.93 -1.15 38.84
CA LEU A 12 -34.97 -2.60 39.22
C LEU A 12 -34.29 -3.39 38.07
N ALA A 13 -33.09 -4.00 38.16
CA ALA A 13 -32.60 -5.15 38.94
C ALA A 13 -33.06 -6.55 38.44
N ALA A 14 -32.11 -7.51 38.50
CA ALA A 14 -32.16 -8.96 38.16
C ALA A 14 -31.88 -9.30 36.68
N GLY A 15 -31.02 -10.25 36.30
CA GLY A 15 -30.33 -11.34 36.98
C GLY A 15 -30.28 -12.54 36.01
N GLY A 16 -29.11 -13.16 35.77
CA GLY A 16 -29.03 -14.32 34.86
C GLY A 16 -27.62 -14.88 34.64
N THR A 17 -27.23 -15.80 35.53
CA THR A 17 -26.28 -16.92 35.35
C THR A 17 -26.28 -17.51 33.93
N GLY A 18 -25.17 -17.83 33.24
CA GLY A 18 -23.97 -18.54 33.66
C GLY A 18 -24.02 -19.99 33.14
N LEU A 19 -23.31 -20.32 32.04
CA LEU A 19 -22.90 -21.69 31.71
C LEU A 19 -21.79 -21.71 30.64
N ALA A 20 -20.53 -21.77 31.08
CA ALA A 20 -19.37 -22.02 30.22
C ALA A 20 -19.09 -23.53 30.18
N LEU A 21 -19.11 -24.12 28.98
CA LEU A 21 -18.73 -25.51 28.74
C LEU A 21 -17.24 -25.55 28.35
N LEU A 22 -16.40 -25.98 29.28
CA LEU A 22 -14.99 -26.31 29.04
C LEU A 22 -14.89 -27.79 28.67
N LEU A 23 -14.49 -28.08 27.42
CA LEU A 23 -14.08 -29.42 26.99
C LEU A 23 -12.62 -29.64 27.38
N ALA A 24 -12.39 -30.40 28.45
CA ALA A 24 -11.10 -31.01 28.76
C ALA A 24 -11.03 -32.39 28.10
N ALA A 25 -10.15 -32.55 27.11
CA ALA A 25 -9.83 -33.84 26.50
C ALA A 25 -8.56 -34.41 27.15
N CYS A 26 -8.70 -35.60 27.73
CA CYS A 26 -7.68 -36.34 28.45
C CYS A 26 -6.57 -36.87 27.53
N SER A 27 -5.32 -36.71 27.96
CA SER A 27 -4.16 -37.49 27.51
C SER A 27 -3.77 -38.42 28.66
N THR A 28 -3.65 -39.72 28.37
CA THR A 28 -3.35 -40.79 29.34
C THR A 28 -2.07 -41.54 28.96
N GLY A 29 -1.11 -41.64 29.90
CA GLY A 29 -0.09 -42.70 30.01
C GLY A 29 1.34 -42.23 30.33
N PRO A 30 2.21 -43.07 30.96
CA PRO A 30 2.17 -43.44 32.38
C PRO A 30 3.50 -43.24 33.17
N ALA A 31 3.35 -43.17 34.51
CA ALA A 31 4.23 -43.55 35.64
C ALA A 31 5.77 -43.44 35.58
N GLY A 32 6.32 -42.63 36.49
CA GLY A 32 7.68 -42.73 37.05
C GLY A 32 7.85 -41.78 38.23
N GLY A 33 8.03 -42.30 39.45
CA GLY A 33 8.02 -41.54 40.70
C GLY A 33 9.36 -40.94 41.12
N GLY A 34 9.31 -39.93 42.00
CA GLY A 34 10.46 -39.48 42.79
C GLY A 34 10.51 -37.98 43.10
N SER A 35 10.13 -37.63 44.33
CA SER A 35 10.70 -36.57 45.19
C SER A 35 10.60 -35.08 44.80
N SER A 36 9.68 -34.41 45.51
CA SER A 36 9.76 -33.07 46.11
C SER A 36 10.90 -32.12 45.70
N SER A 37 10.52 -31.00 45.08
CA SER A 37 11.07 -29.68 45.39
C SER A 37 10.07 -28.58 45.02
N SER A 38 9.81 -27.70 45.98
CA SER A 38 9.01 -26.50 45.87
C SER A 38 9.58 -25.53 44.83
N SER A 39 8.78 -25.14 43.84
CA SER A 39 9.00 -23.90 43.10
C SER A 39 7.67 -23.39 42.57
N SER A 40 7.38 -22.15 42.92
CA SER A 40 6.17 -21.41 42.61
C SER A 40 5.87 -21.48 41.12
N ALA A 41 4.72 -22.07 40.76
CA ALA A 41 4.18 -21.97 39.43
C ALA A 41 3.68 -20.54 39.24
N ALA A 42 4.45 -19.77 38.47
CA ALA A 42 4.00 -18.55 37.85
C ALA A 42 2.76 -18.87 37.00
N ASP A 43 1.72 -18.05 37.17
CA ASP A 43 0.51 -18.03 36.36
C ASP A 43 0.87 -17.64 34.93
N GLY A 44 1.29 -18.64 34.14
CA GLY A 44 1.60 -18.52 32.73
C GLY A 44 0.31 -18.56 31.92
N SER A 45 -0.44 -17.46 31.94
CA SER A 45 -1.46 -17.24 30.92
C SER A 45 -0.76 -17.08 29.57
N PRO A 46 -1.11 -17.85 28.51
CA PRO A 46 -0.62 -17.57 27.18
C PRO A 46 -1.31 -16.30 26.72
N SER A 47 -0.73 -15.15 27.04
CA SER A 47 -1.05 -13.93 26.33
C SER A 47 -0.63 -14.18 24.89
N ALA A 48 -1.62 -14.40 24.02
CA ALA A 48 -1.47 -14.29 22.59
C ALA A 48 -1.16 -12.82 22.28
N SER A 49 0.06 -12.40 22.59
CA SER A 49 0.66 -11.22 22.01
C SER A 49 0.98 -11.62 20.58
N GLY A 50 0.02 -11.37 19.68
CA GLY A 50 0.32 -11.28 18.26
C GLY A 50 1.51 -10.35 18.11
N ASP A 51 2.49 -10.79 17.33
CA ASP A 51 3.78 -10.17 17.12
C ASP A 51 3.59 -8.82 16.41
N ALA A 52 3.08 -7.82 17.14
CA ALA A 52 3.16 -6.43 16.75
C ALA A 52 4.64 -6.11 16.82
N ALA A 53 5.28 -6.19 15.66
CA ALA A 53 6.70 -6.03 15.54
C ALA A 53 7.08 -4.69 16.23
N ALA A 54 7.83 -4.77 17.34
CA ALA A 54 8.10 -3.61 18.21
C ALA A 54 8.83 -2.47 17.47
N PHE A 55 8.44 -1.23 17.75
CA PHE A 55 9.15 -0.03 17.31
C PHE A 55 10.33 0.28 18.26
N PRO A 56 11.40 0.99 17.83
CA PRO A 56 11.58 1.66 16.53
C PRO A 56 11.80 0.69 15.36
N ARG A 57 11.51 1.16 14.15
CA ARG A 57 11.71 0.45 12.88
C ARG A 57 12.64 1.25 12.00
N THR A 58 13.56 0.59 11.31
CA THR A 58 14.44 1.25 10.33
C THR A 58 14.20 0.59 8.97
N ILE A 59 13.88 1.41 7.97
CA ILE A 59 13.57 0.94 6.62
C ILE A 59 14.59 1.54 5.66
N GLU A 60 15.23 0.67 4.89
CA GLU A 60 16.16 1.06 3.83
C GLU A 60 15.40 1.37 2.54
N HIS A 61 15.86 2.37 1.80
CA HIS A 61 15.29 2.80 0.53
C HIS A 61 16.36 3.54 -0.28
N VAL A 62 16.05 3.93 -1.52
CA VAL A 62 16.98 4.57 -2.47
C VAL A 62 17.72 5.82 -1.96
N TYR A 63 17.24 6.45 -0.89
CA TYR A 63 17.81 7.67 -0.31
C TYR A 63 18.53 7.46 1.03
N GLY A 64 18.73 6.21 1.43
CA GLY A 64 19.38 5.83 2.68
C GLY A 64 18.43 5.04 3.57
N THR A 65 18.29 5.46 4.82
CA THR A 65 17.43 4.80 5.79
C THR A 65 16.51 5.79 6.49
N THR A 66 15.30 5.34 6.79
CA THR A 66 14.32 6.09 7.56
C THR A 66 14.01 5.33 8.84
N GLU A 67 14.16 6.02 9.98
CA GLU A 67 13.74 5.52 11.28
C GLU A 67 12.30 5.97 11.58
N ILE A 68 11.47 5.02 11.98
CA ILE A 68 10.10 5.22 12.45
C ILE A 68 10.11 4.88 13.94
N PRO A 69 10.00 5.88 14.85
CA PRO A 69 10.26 5.66 16.27
C PRO A 69 9.11 4.96 17.01
N ALA A 70 7.89 5.05 16.49
CA ALA A 70 6.68 4.51 17.08
C ALA A 70 5.66 4.14 16.00
N ALA A 71 4.65 3.34 16.37
CA ALA A 71 3.56 2.97 15.48
C ALA A 71 2.87 4.22 14.90
N PRO A 72 2.84 4.38 13.56
CA PRO A 72 2.19 5.53 12.94
C PRO A 72 0.69 5.59 13.22
N THR A 73 0.21 6.79 13.48
CA THR A 73 -1.20 7.13 13.73
C THR A 73 -1.76 8.09 12.67
N ARG A 74 -0.88 8.82 11.97
CA ARG A 74 -1.24 9.82 10.95
C ARG A 74 -0.45 9.56 9.68
N VAL A 75 -0.92 8.61 8.89
CA VAL A 75 -0.26 8.19 7.65
C VAL A 75 -0.66 9.11 6.51
N ALA A 76 0.31 9.67 5.80
CA ALA A 76 0.08 10.28 4.48
C ALA A 76 0.70 9.42 3.38
N THR A 77 0.13 9.46 2.18
CA THR A 77 0.70 8.79 1.01
C THR A 77 0.96 9.77 -0.12
N VAL A 78 2.07 9.57 -0.82
CA VAL A 78 2.43 10.32 -2.04
C VAL A 78 2.76 9.33 -3.14
N SER A 79 2.63 9.73 -4.40
CA SER A 79 2.56 8.81 -5.54
C SER A 79 1.40 7.83 -5.40
N TRP A 80 0.54 7.78 -6.42
CA TRP A 80 -0.62 6.90 -6.48
C TRP A 80 -0.26 5.41 -6.17
N VAL A 81 -1.28 4.61 -5.79
CA VAL A 81 -1.20 3.19 -5.35
C VAL A 81 -0.87 3.00 -3.86
N ASN A 82 -0.02 3.83 -3.25
CA ASN A 82 0.39 3.61 -1.86
C ASN A 82 -0.78 3.66 -0.85
N GLN A 83 -1.81 4.45 -1.13
CA GLN A 83 -3.03 4.52 -0.31
C GLN A 83 -3.85 3.22 -0.31
N ASP A 84 -3.90 2.51 -1.43
CA ASP A 84 -4.67 1.27 -1.55
C ASP A 84 -4.04 0.19 -0.67
N VAL A 85 -2.70 0.14 -0.65
CA VAL A 85 -1.94 -0.77 0.22
C VAL A 85 -2.15 -0.43 1.69
N ALA A 86 -2.05 0.85 2.07
CA ALA A 86 -2.29 1.26 3.45
C ALA A 86 -3.70 0.86 3.93
N LEU A 87 -4.71 1.12 3.10
CA LEU A 87 -6.09 0.77 3.41
C LEU A 87 -6.32 -0.75 3.45
N ALA A 88 -5.68 -1.52 2.56
CA ALA A 88 -5.74 -2.98 2.58
C ALA A 88 -5.15 -3.57 3.87
N LEU A 89 -4.16 -2.90 4.47
CA LEU A 89 -3.57 -3.26 5.75
C LEU A 89 -4.37 -2.73 6.96
N GLY A 90 -5.51 -2.11 6.71
CA GLY A 90 -6.43 -1.59 7.72
C GLY A 90 -6.07 -0.21 8.24
N VAL A 91 -5.27 0.57 7.52
CA VAL A 91 -4.88 1.93 7.91
C VAL A 91 -5.47 2.93 6.92
N VAL A 92 -6.39 3.77 7.39
CA VAL A 92 -6.94 4.88 6.60
C VAL A 92 -5.96 6.05 6.63
N PRO A 93 -5.41 6.50 5.48
CA PRO A 93 -4.53 7.67 5.46
C PRO A 93 -5.27 8.94 5.88
N VAL A 94 -4.58 9.88 6.53
CA VAL A 94 -5.12 11.23 6.80
C VAL A 94 -5.09 12.11 5.54
N GLY A 95 -4.25 11.75 4.58
CA GLY A 95 -4.23 12.35 3.25
C GLY A 95 -3.49 11.49 2.23
N MET A 96 -3.82 11.67 0.96
CA MET A 96 -3.31 10.85 -0.14
C MET A 96 -3.20 11.62 -1.45
N ALA A 97 -2.31 11.16 -2.33
CA ALA A 97 -2.26 11.61 -3.71
C ALA A 97 -3.55 11.28 -4.47
N ALA A 98 -4.08 12.26 -5.21
CA ALA A 98 -5.20 12.07 -6.12
C ALA A 98 -4.81 11.17 -7.30
N VAL A 99 -5.68 10.22 -7.65
CA VAL A 99 -5.55 9.35 -8.83
C VAL A 99 -6.06 10.10 -10.05
N GLU A 100 -5.23 10.99 -10.59
CA GLU A 100 -5.61 11.85 -11.73
C GLU A 100 -5.75 11.08 -13.05
N PHE A 101 -5.01 9.98 -13.20
CA PHE A 101 -5.07 9.11 -14.36
C PHE A 101 -5.63 7.74 -13.98
N GLY A 102 -6.74 7.34 -14.60
CA GLY A 102 -7.40 6.07 -14.32
C GLY A 102 -8.25 6.05 -13.04
N GLY A 103 -8.35 7.17 -12.32
CA GLY A 103 -9.25 7.32 -11.18
C GLY A 103 -10.68 7.64 -11.60
N ASN A 104 -11.59 7.55 -10.64
CA ASN A 104 -13.02 7.86 -10.80
C ASN A 104 -13.31 9.35 -10.52
N ALA A 105 -14.60 9.70 -10.38
CA ALA A 105 -15.04 11.08 -10.14
C ALA A 105 -14.48 11.69 -8.84
N GLU A 106 -14.20 10.86 -7.84
CA GLU A 106 -13.64 11.25 -6.54
C GLU A 106 -12.10 11.30 -6.54
N LYS A 107 -11.47 11.08 -7.71
CA LYS A 107 -10.02 11.04 -7.87
C LYS A 107 -9.36 9.94 -7.03
N SER A 108 -10.05 8.82 -6.88
CA SER A 108 -9.63 7.58 -6.22
C SER A 108 -9.93 6.38 -7.13
N THR A 109 -9.80 5.15 -6.61
CA THR A 109 -10.24 3.93 -7.29
C THR A 109 -11.58 3.46 -6.72
N ASP A 110 -12.41 2.80 -7.55
CA ASP A 110 -13.68 2.23 -7.07
C ASP A 110 -13.47 1.20 -5.94
N TRP A 111 -12.33 0.50 -5.97
CA TRP A 111 -11.94 -0.41 -4.90
C TRP A 111 -11.65 0.34 -3.60
N PHE A 112 -10.89 1.44 -3.65
CA PHE A 112 -10.55 2.24 -2.48
C PHE A 112 -11.82 2.80 -1.81
N ASP A 113 -12.74 3.36 -2.59
CA ASP A 113 -13.98 3.92 -2.07
C ASP A 113 -14.84 2.85 -1.40
N ALA A 114 -15.02 1.70 -2.06
CA ALA A 114 -15.79 0.58 -1.50
C ALA A 114 -15.10 -0.09 -0.29
N ALA A 115 -13.77 -0.01 -0.19
CA ALA A 115 -13.02 -0.47 0.97
C ALA A 115 -13.17 0.51 2.14
N LEU A 116 -13.10 1.82 1.87
CA LEU A 116 -13.24 2.87 2.87
C LEU A 116 -14.62 2.85 3.53
N GLU A 117 -15.68 2.67 2.74
CA GLU A 117 -17.07 2.57 3.24
C GLU A 117 -17.28 1.42 4.26
N LYS A 118 -16.44 0.38 4.22
CA LYS A 118 -16.51 -0.75 5.15
C LYS A 118 -15.80 -0.48 6.48
N VAL A 119 -15.01 0.60 6.56
CA VAL A 119 -14.31 0.98 7.79
C VAL A 119 -15.22 1.89 8.60
N GLU A 120 -15.74 1.37 9.71
CA GLU A 120 -16.65 2.11 10.57
C GLU A 120 -15.98 3.39 11.12
N GLY A 121 -16.63 4.53 10.92
CA GLY A 121 -16.14 5.82 11.40
C GLY A 121 -14.96 6.39 10.61
N ALA A 122 -14.58 5.78 9.48
CA ALA A 122 -13.53 6.33 8.64
C ALA A 122 -13.97 7.65 7.97
N GLU A 123 -13.10 8.64 8.05
CA GLU A 123 -13.23 9.88 7.29
C GLU A 123 -12.51 9.73 5.96
N ARG A 124 -13.01 10.41 4.93
CA ARG A 124 -12.34 10.43 3.64
C ARG A 124 -11.03 11.20 3.73
N PRO A 125 -9.89 10.65 3.27
CA PRO A 125 -8.62 11.34 3.32
C PRO A 125 -8.66 12.66 2.54
N VAL A 126 -7.90 13.66 3.01
CA VAL A 126 -7.64 14.86 2.20
C VAL A 126 -6.85 14.46 0.96
N THR A 127 -7.25 14.96 -0.21
CA THR A 127 -6.56 14.66 -1.47
C THR A 127 -5.86 15.87 -2.03
N TRP A 128 -4.72 15.65 -2.69
CA TRP A 128 -3.96 16.67 -3.41
C TRP A 128 -3.55 16.17 -4.79
N SER A 129 -3.48 17.09 -5.75
CA SER A 129 -3.03 16.76 -7.10
C SER A 129 -1.50 16.71 -7.15
N GLU A 130 -0.96 15.67 -7.77
CA GLU A 130 0.48 15.55 -8.03
C GLU A 130 0.82 15.77 -9.52
N ALA A 131 -0.11 16.31 -10.30
CA ALA A 131 0.05 16.51 -11.76
C ALA A 131 1.23 17.42 -12.13
N ALA A 132 1.65 18.30 -11.22
CA ALA A 132 2.79 19.20 -11.38
C ALA A 132 3.97 18.85 -10.46
N GLY A 133 3.98 17.65 -9.86
CA GLY A 133 4.91 17.23 -8.82
C GLY A 133 4.25 17.13 -7.44
N ILE A 134 5.00 16.67 -6.44
CA ILE A 134 4.46 16.40 -5.11
C ILE A 134 4.19 17.70 -4.35
N ASP A 135 2.95 17.84 -3.86
CA ASP A 135 2.53 18.98 -3.05
C ASP A 135 2.92 18.79 -1.57
N ALA A 136 4.17 19.12 -1.26
CA ALA A 136 4.70 19.03 0.10
C ALA A 136 3.96 19.94 1.10
N GLU A 137 3.34 21.04 0.66
CA GLU A 137 2.58 21.93 1.54
C GLU A 137 1.25 21.29 1.94
N ALA A 138 0.55 20.66 0.99
CA ALA A 138 -0.65 19.88 1.26
C ALA A 138 -0.34 18.71 2.20
N VAL A 139 0.75 17.97 1.96
CA VAL A 139 1.21 16.90 2.87
C VAL A 139 1.50 17.45 4.27
N ALA A 140 2.17 18.60 4.39
CA ALA A 140 2.44 19.21 5.69
C ALA A 140 1.15 19.62 6.44
N SER A 141 0.12 20.05 5.71
CA SER A 141 -1.16 20.50 6.29
C SER A 141 -1.87 19.41 7.08
N VAL A 142 -1.71 18.14 6.67
CA VAL A 142 -2.29 16.99 7.37
C VAL A 142 -1.42 16.47 8.52
N ARG A 143 -0.26 17.08 8.79
CA ARG A 143 0.65 16.75 9.90
C ARG A 143 0.85 15.22 10.07
N PRO A 144 1.40 14.54 9.06
CA PRO A 144 1.62 13.11 9.15
C PRO A 144 2.76 12.77 10.12
N ASP A 145 2.76 11.54 10.63
CA ASP A 145 3.89 10.96 11.38
C ASP A 145 4.72 9.98 10.54
N VAL A 146 4.20 9.55 9.38
CA VAL A 146 4.96 8.86 8.33
C VAL A 146 4.37 9.21 6.96
N ILE A 147 5.23 9.28 5.95
CA ILE A 147 4.86 9.45 4.54
C ILE A 147 5.25 8.19 3.79
N LEU A 148 4.27 7.51 3.19
CA LEU A 148 4.48 6.29 2.41
C LEU A 148 4.63 6.61 0.92
N ALA A 149 5.74 6.18 0.35
CA ALA A 149 6.12 6.39 -1.05
C ALA A 149 6.86 5.17 -1.62
N ALA A 150 6.54 3.95 -1.15
CA ALA A 150 7.26 2.72 -1.51
C ALA A 150 7.13 2.37 -3.01
N TYR A 151 6.00 2.74 -3.62
CA TYR A 151 5.86 2.81 -5.07
C TYR A 151 5.88 4.29 -5.49
N SER A 152 7.02 4.82 -5.89
CA SER A 152 7.13 6.22 -6.32
C SER A 152 8.27 6.42 -7.32
N GLY A 153 8.29 7.61 -7.91
CA GLY A 153 9.44 8.15 -8.63
C GLY A 153 9.88 9.47 -8.03
N LEU A 154 9.94 9.50 -6.69
CA LEU A 154 10.48 10.63 -5.93
C LEU A 154 11.82 11.06 -6.53
N THR A 155 12.08 12.37 -6.54
CA THR A 155 13.43 12.89 -6.73
C THR A 155 14.09 13.09 -5.37
N ARG A 156 15.42 13.27 -5.36
CA ARG A 156 16.14 13.63 -4.13
C ARG A 156 15.60 14.92 -3.50
N GLU A 157 15.25 15.90 -4.33
CA GLU A 157 14.69 17.17 -3.87
C GLU A 157 13.33 16.97 -3.20
N ASP A 158 12.44 16.18 -3.80
CA ASP A 158 11.13 15.86 -3.20
C ASP A 158 11.29 15.12 -1.87
N TYR A 159 12.18 14.13 -1.82
CA TYR A 159 12.49 13.40 -0.60
C TYR A 159 13.01 14.32 0.51
N ASP A 160 13.95 15.23 0.21
CA ASP A 160 14.50 16.16 1.19
C ASP A 160 13.46 17.19 1.68
N ARG A 161 12.47 17.53 0.83
CA ARG A 161 11.34 18.38 1.23
C ARG A 161 10.37 17.63 2.14
N LEU A 162 9.98 16.41 1.77
CA LEU A 162 9.06 15.58 2.56
C LEU A 162 9.68 15.15 3.90
N SER A 163 10.98 14.87 3.92
CA SER A 163 11.71 14.46 5.14
C SER A 163 11.78 15.56 6.20
N LYS A 164 11.50 16.83 5.83
CA LYS A 164 11.35 17.93 6.81
C LYS A 164 9.98 17.91 7.50
N ILE A 165 9.02 17.15 6.97
CA ILE A 165 7.66 17.04 7.48
C ILE A 165 7.54 15.83 8.41
N ALA A 166 7.94 14.65 7.92
CA ALA A 166 7.86 13.37 8.64
C ALA A 166 8.84 12.35 8.03
N PRO A 167 9.14 11.23 8.73
CA PRO A 167 9.79 10.05 8.16
C PRO A 167 9.19 9.63 6.80
N VAL A 168 10.02 9.41 5.78
CA VAL A 168 9.58 9.08 4.41
C VAL A 168 10.07 7.70 4.00
N VAL A 169 9.15 6.78 3.75
CA VAL A 169 9.47 5.45 3.20
C VAL A 169 9.44 5.52 1.68
N ALA A 170 10.59 5.80 1.06
CA ALA A 170 10.73 5.86 -0.39
C ALA A 170 10.82 4.46 -1.04
N TYR A 171 10.92 4.43 -2.37
CA TYR A 171 11.06 3.18 -3.13
C TYR A 171 12.43 2.50 -2.87
N PRO A 172 12.53 1.17 -3.02
CA PRO A 172 13.76 0.42 -2.79
C PRO A 172 14.94 0.89 -3.65
N GLU A 173 16.17 0.70 -3.17
CA GLU A 173 17.38 1.09 -3.90
C GLU A 173 17.67 0.22 -5.13
N ASP A 174 17.19 -1.02 -5.15
CA ASP A 174 17.48 -2.03 -6.17
C ASP A 174 16.50 -2.01 -7.35
N VAL A 175 15.51 -1.10 -7.32
CA VAL A 175 14.48 -0.96 -8.36
C VAL A 175 14.48 0.44 -8.98
N PRO A 176 14.19 0.56 -10.28
CA PRO A 176 14.01 1.87 -10.89
C PRO A 176 12.76 2.57 -10.32
N ALA A 177 12.73 3.90 -10.42
CA ALA A 177 11.55 4.71 -10.12
C ALA A 177 10.29 4.13 -10.79
N PHE A 178 9.18 4.04 -10.05
CA PHE A 178 7.93 3.38 -10.47
C PHE A 178 8.07 1.89 -10.88
N GLY A 179 9.16 1.24 -10.47
CA GLY A 179 9.47 -0.15 -10.77
C GLY A 179 9.29 -1.12 -9.61
N THR A 180 8.90 -0.64 -8.41
CA THR A 180 8.74 -1.48 -7.23
C THR A 180 7.66 -2.55 -7.48
N PRO A 181 7.99 -3.85 -7.39
CA PRO A 181 6.99 -4.91 -7.42
C PRO A 181 5.94 -4.68 -6.32
N TRP A 182 4.66 -4.95 -6.63
CA TRP A 182 3.57 -4.69 -5.68
C TRP A 182 3.77 -5.44 -4.35
N GLN A 183 4.33 -6.65 -4.40
CA GLN A 183 4.65 -7.44 -3.22
C GLN A 183 5.68 -6.74 -2.34
N GLN A 184 6.74 -6.19 -2.94
CA GLN A 184 7.79 -5.47 -2.21
C GLN A 184 7.25 -4.17 -1.61
N SER A 185 6.46 -3.40 -2.37
CA SER A 185 5.83 -2.19 -1.83
C SER A 185 4.87 -2.51 -0.67
N THR A 186 4.13 -3.62 -0.75
CA THR A 186 3.23 -4.09 0.30
C THR A 186 3.99 -4.43 1.58
N ARG A 187 5.11 -5.15 1.45
CA ARG A 187 5.98 -5.49 2.59
C ARG A 187 6.62 -4.27 3.23
N MET A 188 7.15 -3.35 2.43
CA MET A 188 7.76 -2.11 2.96
C MET A 188 6.73 -1.25 3.69
N ILE A 189 5.52 -1.11 3.14
CA ILE A 189 4.43 -0.39 3.80
C ILE A 189 3.99 -1.15 5.06
N GLY A 190 3.88 -2.48 5.02
CA GLY A 190 3.63 -3.31 6.19
C GLY A 190 4.64 -3.07 7.31
N GLN A 191 5.94 -3.12 7.00
CA GLN A 191 7.02 -2.82 7.94
C GLN A 191 6.90 -1.42 8.54
N ALA A 192 6.59 -0.41 7.72
CA ALA A 192 6.41 0.97 8.17
C ALA A 192 5.25 1.13 9.15
N LEU A 193 4.18 0.35 8.95
CA LEU A 193 2.98 0.37 9.77
C LEU A 193 3.04 -0.62 10.96
N GLY A 194 4.09 -1.43 11.08
CA GLY A 194 4.20 -2.50 12.10
C GLY A 194 3.24 -3.66 11.84
N LYS A 195 2.96 -3.95 10.57
CA LYS A 195 1.97 -4.90 10.05
C LYS A 195 2.59 -5.94 9.11
N ASP A 196 3.79 -6.41 9.47
CA ASP A 196 4.56 -7.37 8.67
C ASP A 196 3.77 -8.64 8.37
N ALA A 197 3.11 -9.21 9.38
CA ALA A 197 2.34 -10.44 9.24
C ALA A 197 1.11 -10.26 8.33
N GLU A 198 0.38 -9.15 8.48
CA GLU A 198 -0.75 -8.84 7.59
C GLU A 198 -0.30 -8.56 6.16
N ALA A 199 0.86 -7.92 5.98
CA ALA A 199 1.42 -7.66 4.66
C ALA A 199 1.85 -8.96 3.95
N GLU A 200 2.54 -9.86 4.64
CA GLU A 200 2.89 -11.17 4.05
C GLU A 200 1.64 -11.98 3.73
N ALA A 201 0.68 -12.06 4.65
CA ALA A 201 -0.58 -12.78 4.42
C ALA A 201 -1.36 -12.22 3.22
N LEU A 202 -1.38 -10.89 3.05
CA LEU A 202 -2.03 -10.25 1.90
C LEU A 202 -1.33 -10.59 0.58
N VAL A 203 0.00 -10.61 0.57
CA VAL A 203 0.78 -11.00 -0.60
C VAL A 203 0.50 -12.45 -0.97
N GLU A 204 0.53 -13.36 0.01
CA GLU A 204 0.28 -14.79 -0.20
C GLU A 204 -1.14 -15.06 -0.70
N ASP A 205 -2.17 -14.38 -0.16
CA ASP A 205 -3.55 -14.53 -0.63
C ASP A 205 -3.69 -14.14 -2.12
N VAL A 206 -3.16 -12.98 -2.48
CA VAL A 206 -3.26 -12.46 -3.85
C VAL A 206 -2.49 -13.36 -4.82
N GLU A 207 -1.29 -13.79 -4.48
CA GLU A 207 -0.52 -14.75 -5.29
C GLU A 207 -1.24 -16.10 -5.43
N GLY A 208 -1.83 -16.60 -4.34
CA GLY A 208 -2.63 -17.81 -4.36
C GLY A 208 -3.84 -17.70 -5.31
N ARG A 209 -4.52 -16.55 -5.31
CA ARG A 209 -5.63 -16.26 -6.22
C ARG A 209 -5.17 -16.15 -7.68
N ILE A 210 -4.02 -15.52 -7.93
CA ILE A 210 -3.41 -15.47 -9.27
C ILE A 210 -3.08 -16.88 -9.76
N ALA A 211 -2.42 -17.69 -8.94
CA ALA A 211 -2.06 -19.06 -9.28
C ALA A 211 -3.30 -19.93 -9.55
N ALA A 212 -4.35 -19.80 -8.73
CA ALA A 212 -5.62 -20.51 -8.92
C ALA A 212 -6.32 -20.09 -10.22
N ALA A 213 -6.29 -18.80 -10.57
CA ALA A 213 -6.84 -18.30 -11.83
C ALA A 213 -6.04 -18.85 -13.03
N ALA A 214 -4.71 -18.85 -12.95
CA ALA A 214 -3.84 -19.40 -14.00
C ALA A 214 -4.07 -20.90 -14.23
N GLN A 215 -4.34 -21.68 -13.17
CA GLN A 215 -4.69 -23.10 -13.28
C GLN A 215 -6.05 -23.32 -13.94
N LYS A 216 -7.03 -22.44 -13.70
CA LYS A 216 -8.36 -22.49 -14.34
C LYS A 216 -8.32 -22.11 -15.81
N HIS A 217 -7.31 -21.36 -16.25
CA HIS A 217 -7.15 -20.90 -17.62
C HIS A 217 -5.78 -21.28 -18.21
N PRO A 218 -5.48 -22.59 -18.41
CA PRO A 218 -4.16 -23.03 -18.84
C PRO A 218 -3.76 -22.50 -20.24
N ALA A 219 -4.72 -22.11 -21.07
CA ALA A 219 -4.49 -21.49 -22.38
C ALA A 219 -3.86 -20.08 -22.29
N SER A 220 -3.91 -19.39 -21.14
CA SER A 220 -3.24 -18.11 -20.93
C SER A 220 -1.78 -18.26 -20.47
N ARG A 221 -1.30 -19.49 -20.25
CA ARG A 221 0.09 -19.78 -19.87
C ARG A 221 1.04 -19.82 -21.08
N THR A 222 0.50 -19.74 -22.30
CA THR A 222 1.30 -19.63 -23.51
C THR A 222 1.94 -18.24 -23.53
N PRO A 223 3.29 -18.10 -23.46
CA PRO A 223 3.92 -16.81 -23.72
C PRO A 223 3.50 -16.36 -25.12
N PRO A 224 3.30 -15.04 -25.37
CA PRO A 224 2.88 -14.59 -26.69
C PRO A 224 3.89 -15.08 -27.73
N SER A 225 3.48 -16.06 -28.54
CA SER A 225 4.18 -16.44 -29.76
C SER A 225 3.90 -15.35 -30.79
N SER A 226 4.52 -14.18 -30.61
CA SER A 226 4.67 -13.09 -31.56
C SER A 226 4.89 -11.80 -30.77
N THR A 227 6.15 -11.49 -30.43
CA THR A 227 6.61 -10.12 -30.58
C THR A 227 6.56 -9.81 -32.07
N ALA A 228 5.39 -9.40 -32.58
CA ALA A 228 5.37 -8.65 -33.82
C ALA A 228 6.12 -7.34 -33.48
N PRO A 229 7.30 -7.07 -34.07
CA PRO A 229 7.93 -5.79 -33.86
C PRO A 229 6.92 -4.71 -34.27
N TRP A 230 6.71 -3.73 -33.41
CA TRP A 230 5.92 -2.55 -33.72
C TRP A 230 6.45 -1.98 -35.04
N THR A 231 5.68 -2.19 -36.11
CA THR A 231 6.03 -1.72 -37.45
C THR A 231 5.25 -0.43 -37.62
N PRO A 232 5.90 0.75 -37.58
CA PRO A 232 5.18 2.00 -37.79
C PRO A 232 4.47 1.96 -39.15
N PRO A 233 3.28 2.58 -39.29
CA PRO A 233 2.58 2.62 -40.55
C PRO A 233 3.50 3.21 -41.63
N PRO A 234 3.48 2.70 -42.87
CA PRO A 234 4.33 3.20 -43.92
C PRO A 234 4.07 4.70 -44.07
N ARG A 235 5.13 5.51 -43.92
CA ARG A 235 5.08 6.93 -44.25
C ARG A 235 4.58 7.02 -45.70
N THR A 236 3.34 7.48 -45.87
CA THR A 236 2.83 7.86 -47.18
C THR A 236 3.74 8.98 -47.68
N ARG A 237 4.71 8.60 -48.52
CA ARG A 237 5.54 9.55 -49.24
C ARG A 237 4.61 10.24 -50.23
N SER A 238 4.08 11.40 -49.83
CA SER A 238 3.37 12.30 -50.73
C SER A 238 4.25 12.49 -51.96
N ALA A 239 3.80 11.95 -53.08
CA ALA A 239 4.47 12.07 -54.36
C ALA A 239 4.34 13.53 -54.80
N SER A 240 5.32 14.34 -54.41
CA SER A 240 5.56 15.65 -55.01
C SER A 240 6.95 15.58 -55.63
N THR A 241 7.04 14.98 -56.81
CA THR A 241 8.19 15.15 -57.71
C THR A 241 8.09 16.51 -58.36
N PRO A 242 9.06 17.42 -58.20
CA PRO A 242 9.20 18.54 -59.12
C PRO A 242 9.78 18.00 -60.43
N SER A 243 9.00 18.10 -61.51
CA SER A 243 9.42 17.82 -62.87
C SER A 243 10.47 18.85 -63.32
N TRP A 244 11.74 18.43 -63.42
CA TRP A 244 12.75 19.21 -64.12
C TRP A 244 13.02 18.53 -65.46
N THR A 245 12.33 19.00 -66.49
CA THR A 245 12.57 18.62 -67.87
C THR A 245 13.77 19.40 -68.42
N THR A 246 14.81 18.63 -68.71
CA THR A 246 15.92 18.79 -69.66
C THR A 246 15.94 20.05 -70.54
N ALA A 247 17.06 20.80 -70.48
CA ALA A 247 17.58 21.55 -71.62
C ALA A 247 19.05 21.18 -71.84
N ARG A 248 19.27 20.46 -72.94
CA ARG A 248 20.54 20.03 -73.51
C ARG A 248 21.18 21.21 -74.24
N ALA A 249 22.44 21.52 -73.97
CA ALA A 249 23.27 22.31 -74.88
C ALA A 249 24.67 21.70 -74.95
N SER A 250 25.01 21.28 -76.17
CA SER A 250 26.27 20.70 -76.62
C SER A 250 27.23 21.80 -77.11
N SER A 251 28.52 21.70 -76.75
CA SER A 251 29.73 22.24 -77.43
C SER A 251 30.75 22.65 -76.35
N SER A 252 32.07 22.46 -76.40
CA SER A 252 33.02 21.92 -77.37
C SER A 252 34.43 22.05 -76.76
N ARG A 253 35.33 21.11 -77.07
CA ARG A 253 36.80 21.24 -77.24
C ARG A 253 37.74 21.64 -76.08
N SER A 254 38.68 20.71 -75.86
CA SER A 254 40.16 20.85 -75.87
C SER A 254 40.88 21.47 -74.67
N ALA A 255 41.62 20.60 -73.96
CA ALA A 255 43.09 20.54 -74.03
C ALA A 255 43.53 19.07 -73.94
#